data_AF-A0A2E4C7Y0-F1
#
_entry.id   AF-A0A2E4C7Y0-F1
#
_cell.length_a   1.000
_cell.length_b   1.000
_cell.length_c   1.000
_cell.angle_alpha   90.00
_cell.angle_beta   90.00
_cell.angle_gamma   90.00
#
_symmetry.space_group_name_H-M   'P 1'
#
loop_
_entity.id
_entity.type
_entity.pdbx_description
1 polymer ?
#
loop_
_entity_poly.entity_id
_entity_poly.type
_entity_poly.pdbx_seq_one_letter_code
_entity_poly.pdbx_strand_id
1 'polypeptide(L)'
;MLSEFGETFSLVHILPFFPSSSDGGFAVIDHLEVAPEIGTWEDLESIATDIGVMADLVLNHVSSRHRWLEEFRRNAEPGAKCLKTALQDDDLSIVVRPRTSELLVECATDAGIKYLWCTFGPDQIDVDWAEPEVLLEMLRAVERMLKAGIRW
;
A
#
# COMPACT_ATOMS: atom_id res chain seq x y z
N MET A 1 -2.90 -2.24 -30.56
CA MET A 1 -1.85 -1.28 -30.16
C MET A 1 -0.77 -1.97 -29.33
N LEU A 2 -1.11 -2.72 -28.28
CA LEU A 2 -0.13 -3.56 -27.56
C LEU A 2 0.38 -4.78 -28.36
N SER A 3 -0.45 -5.29 -29.28
CA SER A 3 -0.09 -6.36 -30.21
C SER A 3 1.16 -6.08 -31.07
N GLU A 4 1.44 -4.80 -31.38
CA GLU A 4 2.63 -4.41 -32.15
C GLU A 4 3.92 -4.47 -31.30
N PHE A 5 3.79 -4.39 -29.97
CA PHE A 5 4.91 -4.46 -29.03
C PHE A 5 5.18 -5.89 -28.55
N GLY A 6 4.21 -6.80 -28.64
CA GLY A 6 4.33 -8.19 -28.17
C GLY A 6 5.41 -9.01 -28.89
N GLU A 7 5.84 -8.60 -30.09
CA GLU A 7 6.98 -9.22 -30.79
C GLU A 7 8.34 -8.77 -30.24
N THR A 8 8.39 -7.63 -29.53
CA THR A 8 9.65 -7.03 -29.02
C THR A 8 9.78 -7.16 -27.50
N PHE A 9 8.69 -6.99 -26.76
CA PHE A 9 8.65 -7.05 -25.31
C PHE A 9 7.71 -8.17 -24.88
N SER A 10 8.19 -9.05 -24.00
CA SER A 10 7.41 -10.16 -23.45
C SER A 10 6.66 -9.81 -22.16
N LEU A 11 7.01 -8.68 -21.54
CA LEU A 11 6.51 -8.25 -20.24
C LEU A 11 6.37 -6.72 -20.21
N VAL A 12 5.28 -6.24 -19.64
CA VAL A 12 5.09 -4.84 -19.24
C VAL A 12 4.98 -4.75 -17.72
N HIS A 13 5.68 -3.78 -17.12
CA HIS A 13 5.47 -3.42 -15.72
C HIS A 13 4.51 -2.24 -15.65
N ILE A 14 3.32 -2.46 -15.09
CA ILE A 14 2.34 -1.43 -14.81
C ILE A 14 2.66 -0.85 -13.42
N LEU A 15 3.02 0.43 -13.40
CA LEU A 15 3.24 1.20 -12.16
C LEU A 15 1.97 1.24 -11.30
N PRO A 16 2.04 1.63 -10.01
CA PRO A 16 0.93 1.44 -9.09
C PRO A 16 -0.37 2.06 -9.60
N PHE A 17 -1.41 1.22 -9.67
CA PHE A 17 -2.72 1.56 -10.24
C PHE A 17 -3.85 1.57 -9.21
N PHE A 18 -3.54 1.28 -7.95
CA PHE A 18 -4.49 1.37 -6.84
C PHE A 18 -4.86 2.83 -6.56
N PRO A 19 -6.05 3.11 -6.01
CA PRO A 19 -6.36 4.42 -5.44
C PRO A 19 -5.24 4.85 -4.48
N SER A 20 -4.74 6.06 -4.65
CA SER A 20 -3.59 6.55 -3.89
C SER A 20 -3.72 8.04 -3.55
N SER A 21 -3.04 8.49 -2.50
CA SER A 21 -3.07 9.89 -2.06
C SER A 21 -1.87 10.71 -2.53
N SER A 22 -0.72 10.08 -2.73
CA SER A 22 0.53 10.74 -3.11
C SER A 22 1.60 9.75 -3.61
N ASP A 23 2.85 10.24 -3.73
CA ASP A 23 4.05 9.49 -4.11
C ASP A 23 3.88 8.69 -5.41
N GLY A 24 3.19 9.26 -6.41
CA GLY A 24 3.04 8.64 -7.73
C GLY A 24 2.34 7.28 -7.73
N GLY A 25 1.48 7.01 -6.74
CA GLY A 25 0.78 5.73 -6.61
C GLY A 25 1.22 4.88 -5.41
N PHE A 26 2.35 5.22 -4.77
CA PHE A 26 2.91 4.42 -3.69
C PHE A 26 2.27 4.68 -2.31
N ALA A 27 1.48 5.73 -2.12
CA ALA A 27 0.65 5.89 -0.93
C ALA A 27 -0.76 5.28 -1.17
N VAL A 28 -0.86 3.94 -1.08
CA VAL A 28 -2.08 3.18 -1.45
C VAL A 28 -3.20 3.30 -0.42
N ILE A 29 -4.40 3.65 -0.88
CA ILE A 29 -5.62 3.82 -0.07
C ILE A 29 -6.39 2.50 0.05
N ASP A 30 -6.48 1.72 -1.02
CA ASP A 30 -7.20 0.43 -1.06
C ASP A 30 -6.55 -0.49 -2.10
N HIS A 31 -6.05 -1.65 -1.67
CA HIS A 31 -5.39 -2.63 -2.55
C HIS A 31 -6.36 -3.53 -3.31
N LEU A 32 -7.67 -3.41 -3.10
CA LEU A 32 -8.68 -4.26 -3.75
C LEU A 32 -9.37 -3.58 -4.95
N GLU A 33 -9.13 -2.29 -5.14
CA GLU A 33 -9.74 -1.46 -6.17
C GLU A 33 -8.71 -1.00 -7.20
N VAL A 34 -9.15 -0.74 -8.43
CA VAL A 34 -8.35 0.03 -9.40
C VAL A 34 -8.76 1.50 -9.26
N ALA A 35 -7.80 2.42 -9.30
CA ALA A 35 -8.10 3.84 -9.24
C ALA A 35 -9.08 4.21 -10.38
N PRO A 36 -10.25 4.82 -10.11
CA PRO A 36 -11.27 5.06 -11.11
C PRO A 36 -10.79 5.91 -12.31
N GLU A 37 -9.81 6.79 -12.08
CA GLU A 37 -9.18 7.60 -13.10
C GLU A 37 -8.18 6.83 -13.99
N ILE A 38 -7.73 5.65 -13.55
CA ILE A 38 -6.81 4.76 -14.29
C ILE A 38 -7.60 3.73 -15.10
N GLY A 39 -8.65 3.16 -14.53
CA GLY A 39 -9.51 2.19 -15.23
C GLY A 39 -10.15 1.19 -14.28
N THR A 40 -10.28 -0.04 -14.77
CA THR A 40 -10.94 -1.15 -14.08
C THR A 40 -10.05 -2.38 -14.06
N TRP A 41 -10.43 -3.37 -13.25
CA TRP A 41 -9.75 -4.66 -13.27
C TRP A 41 -9.91 -5.39 -14.61
N GLU A 42 -11.06 -5.22 -15.28
CA GLU A 42 -11.31 -5.77 -16.61
C GLU A 42 -10.33 -5.22 -17.65
N ASP A 43 -9.91 -3.96 -17.51
CA ASP A 43 -8.87 -3.37 -18.38
C ASP A 43 -7.51 -4.05 -18.16
N LEU A 44 -7.14 -4.33 -16.91
CA LEU A 44 -5.91 -5.07 -16.57
C LEU A 44 -5.96 -6.51 -17.08
N GLU A 45 -7.11 -7.18 -16.92
CA GLU A 45 -7.36 -8.53 -17.44
C GLU A 45 -7.17 -8.58 -18.96
N SER A 46 -7.72 -7.60 -19.68
CA SER A 46 -7.57 -7.45 -21.13
C SER A 46 -6.12 -7.25 -21.56
N ILE A 47 -5.33 -6.46 -20.82
CA ILE A 47 -3.89 -6.30 -21.11
C ILE A 47 -3.15 -7.61 -20.91
N ALA A 48 -3.46 -8.33 -19.82
CA ALA A 48 -2.81 -9.59 -19.46
C ALA A 48 -3.13 -10.75 -20.42
N THR A 49 -4.14 -10.65 -21.30
CA THR A 49 -4.36 -11.65 -22.35
C THR A 49 -3.35 -11.54 -23.49
N ASP A 50 -2.83 -10.33 -23.75
CA ASP A 50 -2.00 -10.04 -24.91
C ASP A 50 -0.49 -10.10 -24.61
N ILE A 51 -0.09 -9.74 -23.38
CA ILE A 51 1.31 -9.66 -22.94
C ILE A 51 1.44 -10.04 -21.47
N GLY A 52 2.62 -10.53 -21.05
CA GLY A 52 2.89 -10.71 -19.63
C GLY A 52 2.79 -9.38 -18.87
N VAL A 53 2.21 -9.41 -17.68
CA VAL A 53 2.06 -8.22 -16.83
C VAL A 53 2.76 -8.44 -15.48
N MET A 54 3.58 -7.45 -15.13
CA MET A 54 4.17 -7.22 -13.81
C MET A 54 3.49 -6.02 -13.16
N ALA A 55 3.37 -6.02 -11.82
CA ALA A 55 2.90 -4.85 -11.09
C ALA A 55 3.47 -4.73 -9.68
N ASP A 56 3.55 -3.49 -9.20
CA ASP A 56 3.90 -3.20 -7.82
C ASP A 56 2.82 -3.67 -6.83
N LEU A 57 3.23 -4.37 -5.78
CA LEU A 57 2.42 -4.58 -4.57
C LEU A 57 3.08 -3.81 -3.42
N VAL A 58 2.52 -2.64 -3.09
CA VAL A 58 3.06 -1.80 -2.02
C VAL A 58 2.63 -2.33 -0.66
N LEU A 59 3.52 -3.09 -0.03
CA LEU A 59 3.20 -3.94 1.13
C LEU A 59 3.74 -3.41 2.46
N ASN A 60 4.70 -2.47 2.43
CA ASN A 60 5.32 -1.97 3.65
C ASN A 60 4.45 -0.93 4.39
N HIS A 61 3.64 -0.18 3.66
CA HIS A 61 2.88 0.95 4.21
C HIS A 61 1.58 1.17 3.44
N VAL A 62 0.67 1.91 4.06
CA VAL A 62 -0.60 2.36 3.49
C VAL A 62 -0.68 3.89 3.53
N SER A 63 -1.57 4.44 2.71
CA SER A 63 -1.92 5.87 2.72
C SER A 63 -2.43 6.31 4.09
N SER A 64 -2.22 7.57 4.46
CA SER A 64 -2.95 8.20 5.58
C SER A 64 -4.46 8.28 5.35
N ARG A 65 -4.96 7.97 4.15
CA ARG A 65 -6.40 7.85 3.85
C ARG A 65 -6.92 6.41 3.88
N HIS A 66 -6.07 5.42 4.19
CA HIS A 66 -6.50 4.04 4.33
C HIS A 66 -7.48 3.87 5.49
N ARG A 67 -8.46 2.95 5.36
CA ARG A 67 -9.52 2.72 6.36
C ARG A 67 -8.99 2.46 7.77
N TRP A 68 -7.84 1.79 7.86
CA TRP A 68 -7.16 1.51 9.13
C TRP A 68 -6.78 2.75 9.92
N LEU A 69 -6.52 3.92 9.30
CA LEU A 69 -6.22 5.12 10.08
C LEU A 69 -7.46 5.63 10.81
N GLU A 70 -8.64 5.55 10.20
CA GLU A 70 -9.89 5.92 10.88
C GLU A 70 -10.18 4.95 12.04
N GLU A 71 -10.06 3.65 11.78
CA GLU A 71 -10.22 2.61 12.81
C GLU A 71 -9.21 2.79 13.95
N PHE A 72 -7.94 3.05 13.63
CA PHE A 72 -6.88 3.32 14.60
C PHE A 72 -7.20 4.53 15.49
N ARG A 73 -7.68 5.64 14.91
CA ARG A 73 -8.12 6.82 15.66
C ARG A 73 -9.26 6.49 16.62
N ARG A 74 -10.17 5.61 16.23
CA ARG A 74 -11.31 5.17 17.04
C ARG A 74 -10.98 4.01 17.97
N ASN A 75 -9.71 3.57 17.99
CA ASN A 75 -9.24 2.37 18.69
C ASN A 75 -10.11 1.13 18.37
N ALA A 76 -10.52 1.02 17.11
CA ALA A 76 -11.35 -0.05 16.56
C ALA A 76 -10.49 -1.03 15.75
N GLU A 77 -10.89 -2.31 15.78
CA GLU A 77 -10.21 -3.37 15.03
C GLU A 77 -10.74 -3.46 13.59
N PRO A 78 -9.90 -3.86 12.62
CA PRO A 78 -8.50 -4.28 12.80
C PRO A 78 -7.47 -3.15 12.83
N GLY A 79 -7.81 -1.93 12.41
CA GLY A 79 -6.86 -0.83 12.25
C GLY A 79 -6.11 -0.41 13.52
N ALA A 80 -6.69 -0.60 14.70
CA ALA A 80 -6.03 -0.35 16.00
C ALA A 80 -4.72 -1.13 16.18
N LYS A 81 -4.57 -2.26 15.50
CA LYS A 81 -3.37 -3.11 15.55
C LYS A 81 -2.58 -3.14 14.24
N CYS A 82 -3.24 -2.97 13.10
CA CYS A 82 -2.59 -3.14 11.80
C CYS A 82 -1.59 -2.03 11.42
N LEU A 83 -1.57 -0.90 12.14
CA LEU A 83 -0.63 0.19 11.91
C LEU A 83 0.54 0.14 12.90
N LYS A 84 1.76 0.30 12.37
CA LYS A 84 2.96 0.26 13.20
C LYS A 84 3.05 1.52 14.06
N THR A 85 3.32 1.30 15.35
CA THR A 85 3.54 2.38 16.33
C THR A 85 4.84 2.18 17.08
N ALA A 86 5.31 3.26 17.68
CA ALA A 86 6.43 3.30 18.62
C ALA A 86 6.11 4.22 19.79
N LEU A 87 6.91 4.15 20.85
CA LEU A 87 6.87 5.15 21.91
C LEU A 87 7.64 6.41 21.49
N GLN A 88 7.26 7.56 22.06
CA GLN A 88 7.92 8.82 21.74
C GLN A 88 9.41 8.83 22.15
N ASP A 89 9.75 8.07 23.17
CA ASP A 89 11.07 7.98 23.79
C ASP A 89 11.88 6.74 23.38
N ASP A 90 11.40 5.96 22.39
CA ASP A 90 12.17 4.86 21.82
C ASP A 90 13.49 5.38 21.22
N ASP A 91 14.59 4.66 21.43
CA ASP A 91 15.87 4.98 20.80
C ASP A 91 15.85 4.57 19.32
N LEU A 92 15.60 5.55 18.46
CA LEU A 92 15.52 5.39 17.02
C LEU A 92 16.82 5.81 16.30
N SER A 93 17.90 6.06 17.04
CA SER A 93 19.16 6.58 16.49
C SER A 93 19.84 5.66 15.47
N ILE A 94 19.55 4.35 15.54
CA ILE A 94 20.08 3.34 14.61
C ILE A 94 19.23 3.18 13.34
N VAL A 95 18.06 3.82 13.25
CA VAL A 95 17.18 3.71 12.08
C VAL A 95 17.79 4.47 10.90
N VAL A 96 18.09 3.76 9.82
CA VAL A 96 18.60 4.33 8.57
C VAL A 96 17.50 4.32 7.52
N ARG A 97 17.25 5.47 6.89
CA ARG A 97 16.20 5.62 5.87
C ARG A 97 16.52 6.72 4.85
N PRO A 98 15.93 6.69 3.65
CA PRO A 98 16.25 7.62 2.57
C PRO A 98 15.55 9.00 2.68
N ARG A 99 14.84 9.27 3.78
CA ARG A 99 13.97 10.45 3.93
C ARG A 99 14.35 11.28 5.15
N THR A 100 14.23 12.60 5.02
CA THR A 100 14.56 13.58 6.06
C THR A 100 13.34 14.06 6.86
N SER A 101 12.15 13.53 6.58
CA SER A 101 10.96 13.78 7.40
C SER A 101 11.16 13.30 8.84
N GLU A 102 10.19 13.53 9.72
CA GLU A 102 10.13 12.85 11.02
C GLU A 102 9.72 11.38 10.84
N LEU A 103 10.26 10.48 11.67
CA LEU A 103 9.94 9.04 11.58
C LEU A 103 8.61 8.74 12.24
N LEU A 104 8.35 9.43 13.36
CA LEU A 104 7.13 9.27 14.13
C LEU A 104 6.18 10.42 13.85
N VAL A 105 4.93 10.08 13.55
CA VAL A 105 3.84 11.04 13.36
C VAL A 105 2.86 10.91 14.51
N GLU A 106 2.66 12.00 15.24
CA GLU A 106 1.69 12.06 16.32
C GLU A 106 0.26 11.89 15.77
N CYS A 107 -0.52 11.00 16.39
CA CYS A 107 -1.90 10.73 16.04
C CYS A 107 -2.78 10.71 17.30
N ALA A 108 -3.75 11.61 17.36
CA ALA A 108 -4.76 11.60 18.41
C ALA A 108 -5.76 10.43 18.18
N THR A 109 -5.97 9.63 19.21
CA THR A 109 -6.94 8.53 19.21
C THR A 109 -7.88 8.64 20.41
N ASP A 110 -8.99 7.90 20.39
CA ASP A 110 -9.93 7.79 21.50
C ASP A 110 -9.27 7.17 22.76
N ALA A 111 -8.12 6.49 22.60
CA ALA A 111 -7.30 5.94 23.69
C ALA A 111 -6.13 6.86 24.10
N GLY A 112 -6.08 8.09 23.58
CA GLY A 112 -4.98 9.04 23.80
C GLY A 112 -4.06 9.19 22.59
N ILE A 113 -2.97 9.94 22.77
CA ILE A 113 -1.98 10.17 21.71
C ILE A 113 -1.15 8.89 21.49
N LYS A 114 -0.98 8.52 20.22
CA LYS A 114 -0.06 7.45 19.77
C LYS A 114 0.84 7.98 18.66
N TYR A 115 2.00 7.36 18.46
CA TYR A 115 2.97 7.75 17.45
C TYR A 115 3.04 6.68 16.35
N LEU A 116 2.60 7.04 15.15
CA LEU A 116 2.62 6.19 13.97
C LEU A 116 4.02 6.18 13.35
N TRP A 117 4.50 5.00 12.97
CA TRP A 117 5.77 4.83 12.27
C TRP A 117 5.59 5.10 10.77
N CYS A 118 6.33 6.06 10.24
CA CYS A 118 6.22 6.53 8.86
C CYS A 118 7.60 6.57 8.19
N THR A 119 8.08 5.43 7.70
CA THR A 119 9.43 5.26 7.12
C THR A 119 9.68 6.20 5.95
N PHE A 120 8.67 6.44 5.11
CA PHE A 120 8.80 7.20 3.86
C PHE A 120 8.25 8.63 3.93
N GLY A 121 7.31 8.90 4.84
CA GLY A 121 6.70 10.22 4.98
C GLY A 121 5.35 10.11 5.68
N PRO A 122 4.78 11.24 6.13
CA PRO A 122 3.57 11.25 6.95
C PRO A 122 2.32 10.70 6.25
N ASP A 123 2.31 10.65 4.91
CA ASP A 123 1.22 10.07 4.13
C ASP A 123 1.39 8.56 3.88
N GLN A 124 2.51 7.96 4.29
CA GLN A 124 2.86 6.55 4.11
C GLN A 124 3.11 5.93 5.49
N ILE A 125 2.06 5.37 6.07
CA ILE A 125 2.05 4.80 7.42
C ILE A 125 2.41 3.32 7.33
N ASP A 126 3.48 2.91 7.99
CA ASP A 126 3.94 1.53 7.98
C ASP A 126 2.90 0.61 8.66
N VAL A 127 2.70 -0.57 8.08
CA VAL A 127 1.81 -1.60 8.63
C VAL A 127 2.57 -2.48 9.63
N ASP A 128 1.88 -3.03 10.63
CA ASP A 128 2.52 -3.97 11.57
C ASP A 128 2.40 -5.42 11.09
N TRP A 129 3.45 -5.91 10.44
CA TRP A 129 3.53 -7.29 9.96
C TRP A 129 3.52 -8.36 11.06
N ALA A 130 3.62 -7.98 12.34
CA ALA A 130 3.35 -8.91 13.44
C ALA A 130 1.86 -9.29 13.54
N GLU A 131 0.96 -8.50 12.95
CA GLU A 131 -0.48 -8.72 12.99
C GLU A 131 -0.98 -9.54 11.80
N PRO A 132 -1.62 -10.70 12.02
CA PRO A 132 -2.05 -11.59 10.94
C PRO A 132 -3.01 -10.95 9.92
N GLU A 133 -3.84 -9.98 10.34
CA GLU A 133 -4.79 -9.32 9.43
C GLU A 133 -4.06 -8.53 8.33
N VAL A 134 -2.86 -8.01 8.59
CA VAL A 134 -2.04 -7.36 7.56
C VAL A 134 -1.67 -8.35 6.46
N LEU A 135 -1.22 -9.56 6.83
CA LEU A 135 -0.94 -10.61 5.87
C LEU A 135 -2.20 -11.01 5.10
N LEU A 136 -3.34 -11.15 5.77
CA LEU A 136 -4.60 -11.52 5.12
C LEU A 136 -5.06 -10.46 4.10
N GLU A 137 -4.97 -9.18 4.44
CA GLU A 137 -5.30 -8.08 3.53
C GLU A 137 -4.41 -8.11 2.28
N MET A 138 -3.10 -8.28 2.46
CA MET A 138 -2.16 -8.34 1.34
C MET A 138 -2.36 -9.59 0.48
N LEU A 139 -2.75 -10.73 1.08
CA LEU A 139 -3.09 -11.93 0.32
C LEU A 139 -4.37 -11.76 -0.52
N ARG A 140 -5.36 -11.00 -0.04
CA ARG A 140 -6.56 -10.66 -0.84
C ARG A 140 -6.17 -9.82 -2.07
N ALA A 141 -5.27 -8.87 -1.91
CA ALA A 141 -4.73 -8.07 -3.02
C ALA A 141 -3.97 -8.94 -4.03
N VAL A 142 -3.07 -9.82 -3.55
CA VAL A 142 -2.38 -10.81 -4.40
C VAL A 142 -3.39 -11.69 -5.15
N GLU A 143 -4.42 -12.20 -4.48
CA GLU A 143 -5.46 -12.99 -5.12
C GLU A 143 -6.17 -12.20 -6.23
N ARG A 144 -6.48 -10.92 -6.00
CA ARG A 144 -7.11 -10.07 -7.00
C ARG A 144 -6.22 -9.84 -8.23
N MET A 145 -4.95 -9.53 -8.01
CA MET A 145 -3.94 -9.38 -9.07
C MET A 145 -3.77 -10.69 -9.86
N LEU A 146 -3.73 -11.84 -9.17
CA LEU A 146 -3.63 -13.14 -9.81
C LEU A 146 -4.87 -13.48 -10.66
N LYS A 147 -6.08 -13.15 -10.17
CA LYS A 147 -7.31 -13.28 -10.97
C LYS A 147 -7.26 -12.38 -12.21
N ALA A 148 -6.64 -11.21 -12.10
CA ALA A 148 -6.46 -10.28 -13.21
C ALA A 148 -5.36 -10.67 -14.23
N GLY A 149 -4.71 -11.83 -14.05
CA GLY A 149 -3.64 -12.29 -14.96
C GLY A 149 -2.27 -11.69 -14.68
N ILE A 150 -2.12 -10.86 -13.65
CA ILE A 150 -0.82 -10.34 -13.20
C ILE A 150 -0.05 -11.48 -12.54
N ARG A 151 1.21 -11.67 -12.91
CA ARG A 151 2.01 -12.85 -12.50
C ARG A 151 3.43 -12.53 -12.05
N TRP A 152 3.83 -11.27 -12.13
CA TRP A 152 5.20 -10.82 -11.90
C TRP A 152 5.23 -9.55 -11.07
#